data_AF-A0A964MZT7-F1
#
_entry.id   AF-A0A964MZT7-F1
#
_cell.length_a   1.000
_cell.length_b   1.000
_cell.length_c   1.000
_cell.angle_alpha   90.00
_cell.angle_beta   90.00
_cell.angle_gamma   90.00
#
_symmetry.space_group_name_H-M   'P 1'
#
loop_
_entity.id
_entity.type
_entity.pdbx_description
1 polymer ?
#
loop_
_entity_poly.entity_id
_entity_poly.type
_entity_poly.pdbx_seq_one_letter_code
_entity_poly.pdbx_strand_id
1 'polypeptide(L)' 'MSLRFVLTCIVCPPLAVVNKGCGTILLVAIATLFGWIPGVLLALALGDG' A
#
# COMPACT_ATOMS: atom_id res chain seq x y z
N MET A 1 -5.01 -5.67 19.18
CA MET A 1 -4.88 -5.72 17.70
C MET A 1 -4.28 -7.06 17.32
N SER A 2 -4.99 -7.88 16.55
CA SER A 2 -4.52 -9.22 16.16
C SER A 2 -3.51 -9.13 15.00
N LEU A 3 -2.44 -9.94 15.05
CA LEU A 3 -1.33 -9.97 14.06
C LEU A 3 -1.80 -10.15 12.61
N ARG A 4 -2.93 -10.84 12.42
CA ARG A 4 -3.53 -11.11 11.11
C ARG A 4 -4.03 -9.84 10.42
N PHE A 5 -4.47 -8.85 11.20
CA PHE A 5 -4.83 -7.52 10.68
C PHE A 5 -3.60 -6.70 10.31
N VAL A 6 -2.52 -6.80 11.09
CA VAL A 6 -1.27 -6.07 10.80
C VAL A 6 -0.68 -6.52 9.47
N LEU A 7 -0.67 -7.83 9.20
CA LEU A 7 -0.21 -8.39 7.93
C LEU A 7 -1.08 -7.91 6.76
N THR A 8 -2.40 -7.88 6.93
CA THR A 8 -3.33 -7.33 5.93
C THR A 8 -3.14 -5.81 5.74
N CYS A 9 -2.82 -5.04 6.78
CA CYS A 9 -2.49 -3.60 6.65
C CYS A 9 -1.20 -3.35 5.86
N ILE A 10 -0.23 -4.25 5.95
CA ILE A 10 1.07 -4.14 5.25
C ILE A 10 0.95 -4.58 3.79
N VAL A 11 0.23 -5.67 3.51
CA VAL A 11 0.07 -6.23 2.15
C VAL A 11 -1.03 -5.51 1.36
N CYS A 12 -2.11 -5.09 2.01
CA CYS A 12 -3.25 -4.45 1.36
C CYS A 12 -3.71 -3.26 2.22
N PRO A 13 -3.01 -2.12 2.13
CA PRO A 13 -3.35 -0.94 2.89
C PRO A 13 -4.81 -0.43 2.66
N PRO A 14 -5.50 -0.61 1.51
CA PRO A 14 -6.88 -0.11 1.38
C PRO A 14 -7.90 -0.83 2.27
N LEU A 15 -7.71 -2.12 2.60
CA LEU A 15 -8.64 -2.84 3.48
C LEU A 15 -8.52 -2.39 4.94
N ALA A 16 -7.35 -1.91 5.36
CA ALA A 16 -7.09 -1.42 6.71
C ALA A 16 -7.83 -0.11 7.04
N VAL A 17 -8.12 0.70 6.01
CA VAL A 17 -8.73 2.02 6.15
C VAL A 17 -10.23 2.04 5.80
N VAL A 18 -10.83 0.91 5.42
CA VAL A 18 -12.28 0.76 5.22
C VAL A 18 -13.08 1.29 6.42
N ASN A 19 -12.55 1.14 7.64
CA ASN A 19 -13.23 1.57 8.87
C ASN A 19 -12.84 2.99 9.33
N LYS A 20 -11.99 3.71 8.58
CA LYS A 20 -11.48 5.06 8.90
C LYS A 20 -12.13 6.18 8.07
N GLY A 21 -13.09 5.87 7.20
CA GLY A 21 -13.87 6.84 6.41
C GLY A 21 -13.43 6.94 4.93
N CYS A 22 -14.41 7.17 4.04
CA CYS A 22 -14.26 7.09 2.57
C CYS A 22 -13.08 7.88 1.99
N GLY A 23 -12.74 9.05 2.55
CA GLY A 23 -11.64 9.89 2.06
C GLY A 23 -10.25 9.27 2.24
N THR A 24 -10.03 8.52 3.32
CA THR A 24 -8.71 7.91 3.61
C THR A 24 -8.44 6.71 2.70
N ILE A 25 -9.49 5.98 2.33
CA ILE A 25 -9.40 4.81 1.46
C ILE A 25 -8.95 5.22 0.05
N LEU A 26 -9.51 6.32 -0.48
CA LEU A 26 -9.16 6.83 -1.81
C LEU A 26 -7.69 7.30 -1.87
N LEU A 27 -7.25 8.01 -0.83
CA LEU A 27 -5.88 8.52 -0.72
C LEU A 27 -4.85 7.38 -0.62
N VAL A 28 -5.14 6.36 0.19
CA VAL A 28 -4.33 5.14 0.31
C VAL A 28 -4.33 4.32 -0.98
N ALA A 29 -5.47 4.20 -1.67
CA ALA A 29 -5.56 3.47 -2.93
C ALA A 29 -4.70 4.12 -4.03
N ILE A 30 -4.76 5.46 -4.16
CA ILE A 30 -3.93 6.22 -5.10
C ILE A 30 -2.46 6.11 -4.71
N ALA A 31 -2.11 6.31 -3.44
CA ALA A 31 -0.72 6.19 -2.97
C ALA A 31 -0.14 4.78 -3.17
N THR A 32 -0.97 3.74 -3.05
CA THR A 32 -0.56 2.35 -3.33
C THR A 32 -0.32 2.16 -4.82
N LEU A 33 -1.21 2.65 -5.69
CA LEU A 33 -1.01 2.60 -7.15
C LEU A 33 0.21 3.41 -7.61
N PHE A 34 0.42 4.60 -7.04
CA PHE A 34 1.49 5.53 -7.41
C PHE A 34 2.83 5.27 -6.72
N GLY A 35 2.89 4.47 -5.67
CA GLY A 35 4.12 4.19 -4.93
C GLY A 35 4.62 2.75 -5.10
N TRP A 36 3.70 1.80 -5.31
CA TRP A 36 4.04 0.38 -5.38
C TRP A 36 4.61 0.00 -6.74
N ILE A 37 3.91 0.32 -7.82
CA ILE A 37 4.32 -0.01 -9.20
C ILE A 37 5.61 0.74 -9.59
N PRO A 38 5.69 2.08 -9.45
CA PRO A 38 6.92 2.79 -9.80
C PRO A 38 8.06 2.52 -8.80
N GLY A 39 7.77 2.20 -7.53
CA GLY A 39 8.80 1.85 -6.54
C GLY A 39 9.49 0.52 -6.82
N VAL A 40 8.73 -0.51 -7.22
CA VAL A 40 9.30 -1.80 -7.67
C VAL A 40 10.06 -1.64 -8.97
N LEU A 41 9.53 -0.87 -9.93
CA LEU A 41 10.22 -0.59 -11.19
C LEU A 41 11.53 0.18 -10.96
N LEU A 42 11.54 1.18 -10.07
CA LEU A 42 12.77 1.89 -9.70
C LEU A 42 13.80 0.97 -9.03
N ALA A 43 13.36 0.13 -8.09
CA ALA A 43 14.26 -0.79 -7.38
C ALA A 43 14.89 -1.82 -8.32
N LEU A 44 14.13 -2.32 -9.30
CA LEU A 44 14.65 -3.21 -10.34
C LEU A 44 15.57 -2.47 -11.33
N ALA A 45 15.24 -1.23 -11.71
CA ALA A 45 16.05 -0.45 -12.65
C ALA A 45 17.38 0.05 -12.04
N LEU A 46 17.42 0.36 -10.75
CA LEU A 46 18.65 0.74 -10.05
C LEU A 46 19.45 -0.46 -9.52
N GLY A 47 18.82 -1.59 -9.26
CA GLY A 47 19.50 -2.79 -8.71
C GLY A 47 20.23 -3.64 -9.76
N ASP A 48 19.98 -3.42 -11.05
CA ASP A 48 20.56 -4.19 -12.17
C ASP A 48 21.81 -3.53 -12.79
N GLY A 49 22.35 -2.45 -12.20
CA GLY A 49 23.57 -1.75 -12.66
C GLY A 49 24.65 -1.67 -11.60
#